data_AF-A0A950NKH3-F1
#
_entry.id   AF-A0A950NKH3-F1
#
_cell.length_a   1.000
_cell.length_b   1.000
_cell.length_c   1.000
_cell.angle_alpha   90.00
_cell.angle_beta   90.00
_cell.angle_gamma   90.00
#
_symmetry.space_group_name_H-M   'P 1'
#
loop_
_entity.id
_entity.type
_entity.pdbx_description
1 polymer ?
#
loop_
_entity_poly.entity_id
_entity_poly.type
_entity_poly.pdbx_seq_one_letter_code
_entity_poly.pdbx_strand_id
1 'polypeptide(L)'
;MAENETPETEASSDTPQEPEEAVQAQASGPDQGPASDESATPAEAQEQTPAAAAPKPAEVLPPKERKQRARAAKGGSRRASSPEERLAQRTRKRELRRQGRARLRDKRRRERTGEGGKPAAAAQGAPRQRGAGKQKTRQGVVVSDRAAKTITVRIDTAHRHSRYEKIVRTSRTVHAHDEGGEAHVGDTVVVRECRPLSRTKRWRLERILERAG
;
A
#
# COMPACT_ATOMS: atom_id res chain seq x y z
N MET A 1 -17.26 -47.35 66.20
CA MET A 1 -18.01 -48.49 65.65
C MET A 1 -19.22 -47.92 64.91
N ALA A 2 -19.47 -48.43 63.70
CA ALA A 2 -20.39 -47.95 62.65
C ALA A 2 -19.88 -46.67 61.94
N GLU A 3 -19.27 -46.69 60.74
CA GLU A 3 -19.56 -47.33 59.43
C GLU A 3 -20.83 -46.82 58.71
N ASN A 4 -20.64 -46.58 57.40
CA ASN A 4 -21.59 -46.25 56.31
C ASN A 4 -21.84 -44.76 56.04
N GLU A 5 -21.89 -44.25 54.81
CA GLU A 5 -21.71 -44.81 53.46
C GLU A 5 -21.55 -43.63 52.48
N THR A 6 -20.68 -43.78 51.49
CA THR A 6 -20.61 -42.94 50.28
C THR A 6 -21.86 -43.19 49.42
N PRO A 7 -22.28 -42.25 48.57
CA PRO A 7 -22.20 -42.60 47.15
C PRO A 7 -21.66 -41.52 46.22
N GLU A 8 -20.88 -42.02 45.27
CA GLU A 8 -20.39 -41.39 44.05
C GLU A 8 -21.56 -41.02 43.12
N THR A 9 -21.42 -39.94 42.35
CA THR A 9 -22.30 -39.70 41.19
C THR A 9 -21.47 -39.13 40.03
N GLU A 10 -21.01 -40.09 39.24
CA GLU A 10 -20.92 -40.21 37.79
C GLU A 10 -20.78 -38.95 36.90
N ALA A 11 -19.76 -39.09 36.04
CA ALA A 11 -19.43 -38.26 34.90
C ALA A 11 -20.49 -38.30 33.80
N SER A 12 -20.63 -37.20 33.06
CA SER A 12 -21.26 -37.20 31.73
C SER A 12 -20.34 -36.49 30.74
N SER A 13 -19.71 -37.31 29.92
CA SER A 13 -18.98 -36.96 28.70
C SER A 13 -19.95 -37.02 27.51
N ASP A 14 -20.17 -35.89 26.85
CA ASP A 14 -20.95 -35.81 25.61
C ASP A 14 -19.99 -35.86 24.41
N THR A 15 -20.02 -37.00 23.70
CA THR A 15 -19.37 -37.22 22.40
C THR A 15 -20.44 -37.65 21.42
N PRO A 16 -20.67 -36.90 20.34
CA PRO A 16 -21.31 -37.46 19.15
C PRO A 16 -20.35 -37.83 18.03
N GLN A 17 -20.61 -39.02 17.51
CA GLN A 17 -19.90 -39.85 16.54
C GLN A 17 -20.32 -39.55 15.08
N GLU A 18 -19.42 -39.79 14.14
CA GLU A 18 -19.63 -39.81 12.68
C GLU A 18 -20.72 -40.79 12.22
N PRO A 19 -21.14 -40.68 10.94
CA PRO A 19 -20.90 -41.84 10.08
C PRO A 19 -20.23 -41.53 8.72
N GLU A 20 -19.26 -42.38 8.38
CA GLU A 20 -18.78 -42.67 7.03
C GLU A 20 -19.86 -43.40 6.22
N GLU A 21 -20.00 -43.10 4.93
CA GLU A 21 -20.03 -44.16 3.90
C GLU A 21 -19.59 -43.64 2.53
N ALA A 22 -18.89 -44.52 1.82
CA ALA A 22 -18.10 -44.30 0.63
C ALA A 22 -18.90 -44.38 -0.68
N VAL A 23 -18.44 -43.72 -1.74
CA VAL A 23 -18.56 -44.26 -3.10
C VAL A 23 -17.34 -43.87 -3.95
N GLN A 24 -16.64 -44.90 -4.44
CA GLN A 24 -15.59 -44.86 -5.46
C GLN A 24 -16.17 -44.51 -6.84
N ALA A 25 -15.41 -43.78 -7.68
CA ALA A 25 -15.38 -44.06 -9.12
C ALA A 25 -14.11 -43.49 -9.77
N GLN A 26 -13.27 -44.40 -10.23
CA GLN A 26 -12.23 -44.19 -11.23
C GLN A 26 -12.88 -44.06 -12.60
N ALA A 27 -12.39 -43.19 -13.48
CA ALA A 27 -12.44 -43.41 -14.93
C ALA A 27 -11.45 -42.49 -15.65
N SER A 28 -10.36 -43.10 -16.08
CA SER A 28 -9.49 -42.67 -17.17
C SER A 28 -10.25 -42.75 -18.50
N GLY A 29 -9.98 -41.84 -19.43
CA GLY A 29 -10.46 -41.96 -20.81
C GLY A 29 -9.91 -40.86 -21.70
N PRO A 30 -8.96 -41.16 -22.61
CA PRO A 30 -8.50 -40.25 -23.65
C PRO A 30 -9.45 -40.32 -24.84
N ASP A 31 -9.78 -39.18 -25.44
CA ASP A 31 -10.47 -39.14 -26.73
C ASP A 31 -9.60 -38.40 -27.75
N GLN A 32 -8.85 -39.20 -28.53
CA GLN A 32 -8.48 -38.84 -29.88
C GLN A 32 -9.44 -39.58 -30.82
N GLY A 33 -10.14 -38.81 -31.65
CA GLY A 33 -10.97 -39.30 -32.73
C GLY A 33 -10.56 -38.63 -34.05
N PRO A 34 -10.20 -39.39 -35.11
CA PRO A 34 -9.67 -38.91 -36.38
C PRO A 34 -10.72 -38.88 -37.51
N ALA A 35 -10.41 -38.18 -38.62
CA ALA A 35 -10.80 -38.45 -40.04
C ALA A 35 -10.58 -37.15 -40.85
N SER A 36 -9.63 -37.05 -41.77
CA SER A 36 -9.53 -37.66 -43.12
C SER A 36 -10.51 -37.07 -44.14
N ASP A 37 -9.96 -36.38 -45.15
CA ASP A 37 -10.06 -36.63 -46.62
C ASP A 37 -9.85 -35.30 -47.38
N GLU A 38 -8.71 -35.08 -48.03
CA GLU A 38 -8.32 -35.51 -49.38
C GLU A 38 -9.11 -34.89 -50.54
N SER A 39 -8.37 -34.10 -51.34
CA SER A 39 -8.43 -33.90 -52.80
C SER A 39 -7.79 -32.53 -53.10
N ALA A 40 -7.04 -32.27 -54.16
CA ALA A 40 -6.38 -33.01 -55.22
C ALA A 40 -5.66 -31.91 -56.06
N THR A 41 -4.33 -31.81 -56.04
CA THR A 41 -3.41 -32.00 -57.20
C THR A 41 -3.31 -30.77 -58.15
N PRO A 42 -2.36 -30.74 -59.13
CA PRO A 42 -1.05 -30.08 -59.04
C PRO A 42 -0.84 -28.94 -60.06
N ALA A 43 0.19 -28.08 -59.89
CA ALA A 43 0.84 -27.42 -61.02
C ALA A 43 2.22 -26.87 -60.67
N GLU A 44 3.14 -27.22 -61.54
CA GLU A 44 4.57 -26.93 -61.63
C GLU A 44 4.85 -25.46 -62.00
N ALA A 45 5.74 -24.79 -61.28
CA ALA A 45 6.53 -23.68 -61.80
C ALA A 45 7.75 -23.44 -60.90
N GLN A 46 8.91 -23.78 -61.46
CA GLN A 46 10.23 -23.48 -60.93
C GLN A 46 10.45 -21.97 -60.95
N GLU A 47 10.81 -21.39 -59.81
CA GLU A 47 11.60 -20.16 -59.81
C GLU A 47 12.66 -20.25 -58.71
N GLN A 48 13.91 -20.19 -59.16
CA GLN A 48 15.12 -20.28 -58.38
C GLN A 48 15.28 -19.02 -57.53
N THR A 49 14.83 -19.06 -56.28
CA THR A 49 15.36 -18.15 -55.25
C THR A 49 16.79 -18.60 -54.90
N PRO A 50 17.82 -17.74 -55.04
CA PRO A 50 19.14 -18.08 -54.53
C PRO A 50 19.03 -18.23 -53.01
N ALA A 51 19.53 -19.36 -52.51
CA ALA A 51 19.57 -19.74 -51.11
C ALA A 51 19.99 -18.55 -50.24
N ALA A 52 19.02 -17.96 -49.54
CA ALA A 52 19.26 -17.13 -48.39
C ALA A 52 19.97 -18.02 -47.36
N ALA A 53 21.28 -17.84 -47.26
CA ALA A 53 22.11 -18.46 -46.25
C ALA A 53 21.39 -18.38 -44.90
N ALA A 54 21.22 -19.55 -44.27
CA ALA A 54 20.69 -19.70 -42.92
C ALA A 54 21.15 -18.54 -42.02
N PRO A 55 20.27 -17.89 -41.23
CA PRO A 55 20.75 -16.97 -40.22
C PRO A 55 21.60 -17.80 -39.27
N LYS A 56 22.93 -17.66 -39.40
CA LYS A 56 23.89 -18.18 -38.41
C LYS A 56 23.32 -17.80 -37.04
N PRO A 57 23.22 -18.72 -36.07
CA PRO A 57 22.74 -18.36 -34.75
C PRO A 57 23.59 -17.17 -34.32
N ALA A 58 22.93 -16.02 -34.09
CA ALA A 58 23.61 -14.80 -33.70
C ALA A 58 24.35 -15.14 -32.42
N GLU A 59 25.65 -15.40 -32.55
CA GLU A 59 26.56 -15.73 -31.49
C GLU A 59 26.40 -14.60 -30.48
N VAL A 60 25.68 -14.88 -29.38
CA VAL A 60 25.41 -13.90 -28.35
C VAL A 60 26.76 -13.67 -27.68
N LEU A 61 27.51 -12.72 -28.24
CA LEU A 61 28.85 -12.41 -27.80
C LEU A 61 28.81 -12.25 -26.27
N PRO A 62 29.74 -12.86 -25.53
CA PRO A 62 29.79 -12.71 -24.09
C PRO A 62 29.78 -11.21 -23.71
N PRO A 63 29.17 -10.83 -22.58
CA PRO A 63 28.96 -9.43 -22.22
C PRO A 63 30.24 -8.58 -22.28
N LYS A 64 31.40 -9.19 -22.01
CA LYS A 64 32.73 -8.59 -22.12
C LYS A 64 33.08 -8.24 -23.57
N GLU A 65 32.81 -9.11 -24.53
CA GLU A 65 33.05 -8.88 -25.95
C GLU A 65 32.04 -7.91 -26.55
N ARG A 66 30.75 -7.96 -26.15
CA ARG A 66 29.79 -6.90 -26.51
C ARG A 66 30.27 -5.53 -26.06
N LYS A 67 30.80 -5.46 -24.84
CA LYS A 67 31.36 -4.22 -24.28
C LYS A 67 32.65 -3.82 -24.97
N GLN A 68 33.51 -4.77 -25.37
CA GLN A 68 34.72 -4.48 -26.16
C GLN A 68 34.39 -4.02 -27.57
N ARG A 69 33.48 -4.69 -28.29
CA ARG A 69 32.97 -4.28 -29.61
C ARG A 69 32.28 -2.92 -29.54
N ALA A 70 31.44 -2.70 -28.52
CA ALA A 70 30.82 -1.40 -28.29
C ALA A 70 31.87 -0.33 -27.97
N ARG A 71 32.92 -0.64 -27.19
CA ARG A 71 34.04 0.27 -26.91
C ARG A 71 34.89 0.54 -28.16
N ALA A 72 35.13 -0.46 -29.00
CA ALA A 72 35.86 -0.35 -30.26
C ALA A 72 35.06 0.47 -31.29
N ALA A 73 33.75 0.25 -31.40
CA ALA A 73 32.84 1.06 -32.22
C ALA A 73 32.74 2.51 -31.72
N LYS A 74 32.84 2.73 -30.40
CA LYS A 74 32.93 4.08 -29.79
C LYS A 74 34.33 4.69 -29.86
N GLY A 75 35.33 3.87 -30.18
CA GLY A 75 36.76 4.15 -30.17
C GLY A 75 37.35 4.36 -31.56
N GLY A 76 36.52 4.44 -32.62
CA GLY A 76 36.93 5.06 -33.86
C GLY A 76 37.34 6.52 -33.58
N SER A 77 38.40 6.99 -34.23
CA SER A 77 38.85 8.38 -34.17
C SER A 77 37.63 9.30 -34.13
N ARG A 78 37.36 9.90 -32.98
CA ARG A 78 36.39 11.00 -32.91
C ARG A 78 37.06 12.08 -33.75
N ARG A 79 36.73 12.14 -35.04
CA ARG A 79 37.20 13.21 -35.93
C ARG A 79 36.97 14.49 -35.13
N ALA A 80 38.05 15.15 -34.72
CA ALA A 80 37.96 16.21 -33.75
C ALA A 80 36.99 17.24 -34.33
N SER A 81 35.80 17.38 -33.71
CA SER A 81 34.75 18.20 -34.33
C SER A 81 35.33 19.55 -34.69
N SER A 82 35.09 20.01 -35.90
CA SER A 82 35.56 21.32 -36.36
C SER A 82 35.11 22.38 -35.34
N PRO A 83 35.90 23.45 -35.07
CA PRO A 83 35.46 24.54 -34.21
C PRO A 83 34.05 25.05 -34.53
N GLU A 84 33.68 25.07 -35.82
CA GLU A 84 32.35 25.43 -36.31
C GLU A 84 31.28 24.40 -35.92
N GLU A 85 31.57 23.10 -36.03
CA GLU A 85 30.68 22.03 -35.58
C GLU A 85 30.44 22.08 -34.06
N ARG A 86 31.46 22.44 -33.27
CA ARG A 86 31.32 22.60 -31.81
C ARG A 86 30.42 23.79 -31.48
N LEU A 87 30.54 24.89 -32.21
CA LEU A 87 29.66 26.05 -32.05
C LEU A 87 28.21 25.70 -32.43
N ALA A 88 28.00 25.02 -33.55
CA ALA A 88 26.69 24.55 -34.00
C ALA A 88 26.04 23.53 -33.03
N GLN A 89 26.83 22.62 -32.46
CA GLN A 89 26.35 21.71 -31.42
C GLN A 89 25.95 22.47 -30.14
N ARG A 90 26.71 23.51 -29.78
CA ARG A 90 26.43 24.35 -28.61
C ARG A 90 25.16 25.19 -28.80
N THR A 91 24.95 25.78 -29.97
CA THR A 91 23.73 26.54 -30.30
C THR A 91 22.51 25.62 -30.33
N ARG A 92 22.58 24.47 -31.02
CA ARG A 92 21.51 23.46 -31.06
C ARG A 92 21.14 22.96 -29.67
N LYS A 93 22.13 22.66 -28.83
CA LYS A 93 21.88 22.24 -27.44
C LYS A 93 21.24 23.35 -26.61
N ARG A 94 21.67 24.61 -26.79
CA ARG A 94 21.07 25.78 -26.11
C ARG A 94 19.62 25.97 -26.54
N GLU A 95 19.33 25.81 -27.82
CA GLU A 95 17.99 25.91 -28.39
C GLU A 95 17.06 24.80 -27.90
N LEU A 96 17.50 23.54 -27.88
CA LEU A 96 16.72 22.44 -27.30
C LEU A 96 16.39 22.66 -25.83
N ARG A 97 17.35 23.16 -25.04
CA ARG A 97 17.10 23.52 -23.62
C ARG A 97 16.12 24.68 -23.50
N ARG A 98 16.19 25.69 -24.39
CA ARG A 98 15.26 26.82 -24.45
C ARG A 98 13.85 26.36 -24.82
N GLN A 99 13.71 25.52 -25.84
CA GLN A 99 12.44 24.94 -26.27
C GLN A 99 11.83 24.05 -25.18
N GLY A 100 12.63 23.23 -24.50
CA GLY A 100 12.17 22.42 -23.37
C GLY A 100 11.64 23.27 -22.20
N ARG A 101 12.32 24.38 -21.87
CA ARG A 101 11.86 25.33 -20.85
C ARG A 101 10.57 26.04 -21.26
N ALA A 102 10.43 26.43 -22.53
CA ALA A 102 9.22 27.05 -23.05
C ALA A 102 8.01 26.08 -23.00
N ARG A 103 8.19 24.84 -23.48
CA ARG A 103 7.17 23.79 -23.41
C ARG A 103 6.71 23.50 -21.97
N LEU A 104 7.63 23.47 -21.01
CA LEU A 104 7.28 23.28 -19.60
C LEU A 104 6.48 24.46 -19.05
N ARG A 105 6.85 25.70 -19.42
CA ARG A 105 6.13 26.91 -19.03
C ARG A 105 4.72 26.92 -19.61
N ASP A 106 4.56 26.55 -20.88
CA ASP A 106 3.26 26.50 -21.54
C ASP A 106 2.39 25.36 -21.01
N LYS A 107 2.97 24.20 -20.69
CA LYS A 107 2.28 23.11 -19.99
C LYS A 107 1.76 23.57 -18.63
N ARG A 108 2.61 24.20 -17.82
CA ARG A 108 2.21 24.77 -16.51
C ARG A 108 1.20 25.90 -16.62
N ARG A 109 1.21 26.65 -17.72
CA ARG A 109 0.19 27.67 -18.02
C ARG A 109 -1.14 26.99 -18.35
N ARG A 110 -1.15 26.01 -19.26
CA ARG A 110 -2.34 25.23 -19.65
C ARG A 110 -2.95 24.45 -18.49
N GLU A 111 -2.13 23.90 -17.59
CA GLU A 111 -2.58 23.27 -16.35
C GLU A 111 -3.24 24.28 -15.40
N ARG A 112 -2.73 25.52 -15.35
CA ARG A 112 -3.32 26.61 -14.56
C ARG A 112 -4.58 27.21 -15.18
N THR A 113 -4.60 27.39 -16.50
CA THR A 113 -5.73 27.97 -17.24
C THR A 113 -6.80 26.95 -17.58
N GLY A 114 -6.55 25.65 -17.37
CA GLY A 114 -7.49 24.58 -17.70
C GLY A 114 -7.64 24.31 -19.20
N GLU A 115 -6.86 24.97 -20.07
CA GLU A 115 -6.97 24.89 -21.55
C GLU A 115 -6.56 23.53 -22.15
N GLY A 116 -6.08 22.58 -21.34
CA GLY A 116 -5.47 21.32 -21.80
C GLY A 116 -6.25 20.03 -21.53
N GLY A 117 -7.48 20.10 -21.04
CA GLY A 117 -8.31 18.93 -20.74
C GLY A 117 -9.72 19.07 -21.32
N LYS A 118 -10.27 17.97 -21.83
CA LYS A 118 -11.66 17.81 -22.30
C LYS A 118 -12.63 18.57 -21.37
N PRO A 119 -13.62 19.34 -21.89
CA PRO A 119 -14.42 20.24 -21.07
C PRO A 119 -15.21 19.43 -20.04
N ALA A 120 -14.77 19.48 -18.78
CA ALA A 120 -15.58 19.05 -17.66
C ALA A 120 -16.65 20.12 -17.46
N ALA A 121 -17.91 19.69 -17.57
CA ALA A 121 -19.09 20.50 -17.37
C ALA A 121 -18.96 21.46 -16.18
N ALA A 122 -19.47 22.67 -16.39
CA ALA A 122 -19.64 23.69 -15.37
C ALA A 122 -20.37 23.11 -14.14
N ALA A 123 -19.61 22.88 -13.07
CA ALA A 123 -20.14 22.76 -11.73
C ALA A 123 -19.35 23.72 -10.86
N GLN A 124 -20.02 24.80 -10.47
CA GLN A 124 -19.53 25.76 -9.48
C GLN A 124 -19.19 24.97 -8.22
N GLY A 125 -17.90 24.75 -7.98
CA GLY A 125 -17.44 24.01 -6.82
C GLY A 125 -17.65 24.84 -5.57
N ALA A 126 -18.75 24.59 -4.84
CA ALA A 126 -18.90 25.00 -3.45
C ALA A 126 -17.58 24.71 -2.69
N PRO A 127 -17.19 25.55 -1.71
CA PRO A 127 -15.97 25.30 -0.95
C PRO A 127 -16.03 23.86 -0.46
N ARG A 128 -15.04 23.05 -0.87
CA ARG A 128 -14.95 21.65 -0.45
C ARG A 128 -14.94 21.68 1.07
N GLN A 129 -16.09 21.40 1.69
CA GLN A 129 -16.17 21.24 3.13
C GLN A 129 -15.28 20.05 3.43
N ARG A 130 -14.02 20.33 3.79
CA ARG A 130 -13.13 19.34 4.36
C ARG A 130 -13.81 18.97 5.66
N GLY A 131 -14.62 17.92 5.63
CA GLY A 131 -15.30 17.39 6.79
C GLY A 131 -14.27 17.28 7.91
N ALA A 132 -14.62 17.81 9.09
CA ALA A 132 -13.72 17.77 10.23
C ALA A 132 -13.24 16.32 10.41
N GLY A 133 -11.92 16.13 10.48
CA GLY A 133 -11.34 14.81 10.70
C GLY A 133 -11.93 14.18 11.97
N LYS A 134 -12.07 12.85 11.97
CA LYS A 134 -12.59 12.13 13.13
C LYS A 134 -11.67 12.38 14.34
N GLN A 135 -12.25 12.96 15.40
CA GLN A 135 -11.54 13.21 16.65
C GLN A 135 -11.16 11.88 17.30
N LYS A 136 -9.97 11.81 17.91
CA LYS A 136 -9.54 10.59 18.59
C LYS A 136 -10.19 10.52 19.97
N THR A 137 -10.62 9.31 20.31
CA THR A 137 -11.15 8.96 21.63
C THR A 137 -10.19 7.96 22.28
N ARG A 138 -9.93 8.11 23.58
CA ARG A 138 -9.03 7.26 24.36
C ARG A 138 -9.69 6.91 25.68
N GLN A 139 -9.41 5.72 26.19
CA GLN A 139 -9.80 5.29 27.52
C GLN A 139 -8.58 5.38 28.45
N GLY A 140 -8.81 5.71 29.71
CA GLY A 140 -7.76 5.77 30.72
C GLY A 140 -8.33 5.85 32.13
N VAL A 141 -7.43 5.91 33.11
CA VAL A 141 -7.78 5.98 34.53
C VAL A 141 -7.45 7.38 35.07
N VAL A 142 -8.33 7.93 35.91
CA VAL A 142 -8.09 9.23 36.56
C VAL A 142 -7.05 9.07 37.66
N VAL A 143 -5.95 9.83 37.56
CA VAL A 143 -4.87 9.86 38.55
C VAL A 143 -5.04 11.00 39.54
N SER A 144 -5.62 12.13 39.12
CA SER A 144 -5.83 13.29 39.98
C SER A 144 -6.98 14.16 39.50
N ASP A 145 -7.83 14.57 40.45
CA ASP A 145 -8.96 15.48 40.30
C ASP A 145 -8.75 16.80 41.09
N ARG A 146 -7.54 17.05 41.61
CA ARG A 146 -7.25 18.20 42.49
C ARG A 146 -7.44 19.57 41.82
N ALA A 147 -7.45 19.61 40.49
CA ALA A 147 -7.52 20.85 39.73
C ALA A 147 -8.96 21.20 39.36
N ALA A 148 -9.34 22.47 39.53
CA ALA A 148 -10.67 22.93 39.17
C ALA A 148 -10.98 22.65 37.69
N LYS A 149 -12.16 22.04 37.45
CA LYS A 149 -12.69 21.72 36.11
C LYS A 149 -11.72 20.93 35.22
N THR A 150 -10.80 20.18 35.83
CA THR A 150 -9.68 19.53 35.15
C THR A 150 -9.31 18.22 35.83
N ILE A 151 -9.29 17.14 35.06
CA ILE A 151 -8.83 15.84 35.53
C ILE A 151 -7.56 15.43 34.81
N THR A 152 -6.65 14.78 35.54
CA THR A 152 -5.43 14.20 34.99
C THR A 152 -5.66 12.72 34.74
N VAL A 153 -5.64 12.31 33.48
CA VAL A 153 -5.95 10.94 33.05
C VAL A 153 -4.69 10.26 32.55
N ARG A 154 -4.40 9.04 33.03
CA ARG A 154 -3.34 8.19 32.49
C ARG A 154 -3.92 7.29 31.42
N ILE A 155 -3.37 7.41 30.21
CA ILE A 155 -3.71 6.57 29.06
C ILE A 155 -2.56 5.59 28.85
N ASP A 156 -2.88 4.30 28.93
CA ASP A 156 -1.94 3.22 28.66
C ASP A 156 -2.11 2.78 27.19
N THR A 157 -1.01 2.72 26.44
CA THR A 157 -1.00 2.29 25.03
C THR A 157 0.03 1.20 24.83
N ALA A 158 -0.39 0.07 24.26
CA ALA A 158 0.51 -0.99 23.82
C ALA A 158 0.91 -0.73 22.35
N HIS A 159 2.21 -0.75 22.07
CA HIS A 159 2.73 -0.68 20.70
C HIS A 159 3.81 -1.72 20.51
N ARG A 160 3.96 -2.19 19.27
CA ARG A 160 4.99 -3.15 18.90
C ARG A 160 6.30 -2.41 18.65
N HIS A 161 7.40 -2.79 19.32
CA HIS A 161 8.71 -2.20 19.06
C HIS A 161 9.15 -2.53 17.63
N SER A 162 9.59 -1.52 16.87
CA SER A 162 9.80 -1.66 15.41
C SER A 162 10.86 -2.69 15.02
N ARG A 163 11.93 -2.85 15.81
CA ARG A 163 13.03 -3.79 15.51
C ARG A 163 12.82 -5.18 16.10
N TYR A 164 12.30 -5.24 17.32
CA TYR A 164 12.28 -6.46 18.13
C TYR A 164 10.91 -7.09 18.21
N GLU A 165 9.89 -6.41 17.69
CA GLU A 165 8.53 -6.92 17.61
C GLU A 165 7.85 -7.29 18.94
N LYS A 166 8.52 -7.02 20.08
CA LYS A 166 7.99 -7.12 21.43
C LYS A 166 6.91 -6.07 21.65
N ILE A 167 5.80 -6.47 22.28
CA ILE A 167 4.74 -5.55 22.70
C ILE A 167 5.22 -4.78 23.93
N VAL A 168 5.35 -3.46 23.80
CA VAL A 168 5.76 -2.55 24.87
C VAL A 168 4.57 -1.68 25.26
N ARG A 169 4.30 -1.58 26.57
CA ARG A 169 3.27 -0.70 27.13
C ARG A 169 3.91 0.64 27.51
N THR A 170 3.30 1.74 27.08
CA THR A 170 3.70 3.11 27.43
C THR A 170 2.51 3.86 27.98
N SER A 171 2.70 4.53 29.10
CA SER A 171 1.70 5.40 29.71
C SER A 171 1.97 6.86 29.33
N ARG A 172 0.91 7.62 29.07
CA ARG A 172 0.97 9.08 28.87
C ARG A 172 -0.13 9.73 29.68
N THR A 173 0.19 10.81 30.37
CA THR A 173 -0.80 11.60 31.10
C THR A 173 -1.35 12.71 30.21
N VAL A 174 -2.67 12.89 30.25
CA VAL A 174 -3.38 13.94 29.52
C VAL A 174 -4.28 14.72 30.47
N HIS A 175 -4.47 16.00 30.18
CA HIS A 175 -5.36 16.86 30.96
C HIS A 175 -6.68 16.99 30.22
N ALA A 176 -7.75 16.49 30.84
CA ALA A 176 -9.09 16.57 30.31
C ALA A 176 -9.90 17.64 31.03
N HIS A 177 -10.76 18.33 30.29
CA HIS A 177 -11.75 19.24 30.84
C HIS A 177 -13.00 18.47 31.24
N ASP A 178 -13.42 18.71 32.47
CA ASP A 178 -14.69 18.29 33.04
C ASP A 178 -15.33 19.56 33.64
N GLU A 179 -16.57 19.87 33.28
CA GLU A 179 -17.27 21.05 33.81
C GLU A 179 -18.00 20.74 35.12
N GLY A 180 -18.54 19.52 35.25
CA GLY A 180 -19.33 19.07 36.40
C GLY A 180 -18.48 18.54 37.55
N GLY A 181 -17.23 18.15 37.28
CA GLY A 181 -16.37 17.52 38.30
C GLY A 181 -16.92 16.15 38.72
N GLU A 182 -17.49 15.41 37.77
CA GLU A 182 -18.21 14.15 38.02
C GLU A 182 -17.28 12.95 38.18
N ALA A 183 -16.04 13.07 37.67
CA ALA A 183 -15.03 12.01 37.69
C ALA A 183 -14.06 12.17 38.87
N HIS A 184 -13.88 11.09 39.61
CA HIS A 184 -13.01 11.02 40.78
C HIS A 184 -11.75 10.20 40.50
N VAL A 185 -10.78 10.28 41.41
CA VAL A 185 -9.55 9.48 41.32
C VAL A 185 -9.87 7.99 41.33
N GLY A 186 -9.29 7.25 40.38
CA GLY A 186 -9.53 5.82 40.22
C GLY A 186 -10.58 5.46 39.18
N ASP A 187 -11.39 6.41 38.72
CA ASP A 187 -12.43 6.15 37.72
C ASP A 187 -11.84 5.79 36.35
N THR A 188 -12.48 4.84 35.67
CA THR A 188 -12.19 4.50 34.27
C THR A 188 -13.01 5.41 33.37
N VAL A 189 -12.35 6.28 32.61
CA VAL A 189 -12.99 7.33 31.81
C VAL A 189 -12.62 7.25 30.33
N VAL A 190 -13.56 7.67 29.50
CA VAL A 190 -13.36 7.90 28.07
C VAL A 190 -13.20 9.39 27.83
N VAL A 191 -12.07 9.75 27.23
CA VAL A 191 -11.70 11.13 26.89
C VAL A 191 -11.59 11.31 25.38
N ARG A 192 -12.01 12.49 24.91
CA ARG A 192 -12.03 12.84 23.48
C ARG A 192 -11.22 14.09 23.22
N GLU A 193 -10.48 14.10 22.10
CA GLU A 193 -9.75 15.28 21.64
C GLU A 193 -10.73 16.44 21.37
N CYS A 194 -10.38 17.63 21.85
CA CYS A 194 -11.14 18.85 21.67
C CYS A 194 -10.25 20.01 21.20
N ARG A 195 -10.86 21.17 20.94
CA ARG A 195 -10.10 22.40 20.71
C ARG A 195 -9.21 22.71 21.91
N PRO A 196 -8.07 23.39 21.74
CA PRO A 196 -7.28 23.87 22.87
C PRO A 196 -8.14 24.73 23.81
N LEU A 197 -8.28 24.29 25.07
CA LEU A 197 -8.99 25.05 26.11
C LEU A 197 -8.04 25.83 27.02
N SER A 198 -6.78 25.40 27.11
CA SER A 198 -5.71 26.04 27.90
C SER A 198 -4.35 25.74 27.26
N ARG A 199 -3.22 25.98 27.94
CA ARG A 199 -1.89 25.58 27.45
C ARG A 199 -1.78 24.07 27.25
N THR A 200 -2.26 23.29 28.23
CA THR A 200 -2.10 21.82 28.24
C THR A 200 -3.40 21.05 27.97
N LYS A 201 -4.57 21.62 28.31
CA LYS A 201 -5.88 20.96 28.16
C LYS A 201 -6.28 20.88 26.68
N ARG A 202 -6.30 19.66 26.14
CA ARG A 202 -6.67 19.31 24.75
C ARG A 202 -7.71 18.19 24.68
N TRP A 203 -8.15 17.69 25.83
CA TRP A 203 -9.08 16.58 25.95
C TRP A 203 -10.29 17.05 26.75
N ARG A 204 -11.44 16.42 26.52
CA ARG A 204 -12.66 16.57 27.32
C ARG A 204 -13.14 15.20 27.82
N LEU A 205 -13.78 15.18 28.98
CA LEU A 205 -14.49 14.01 29.46
C LEU A 205 -15.69 13.75 28.53
N GLU A 206 -15.86 12.51 28.07
CA GLU A 206 -17.00 12.10 27.23
C GLU A 206 -17.93 11.14 27.96
N ARG A 207 -17.39 10.17 28.70
CA ARG A 207 -18.16 9.21 29.52
C ARG A 207 -17.31 8.63 30.64
N ILE A 208 -17.92 8.38 31.79
CA ILE A 208 -17.35 7.54 32.87
C ILE A 208 -17.85 6.11 32.64
N LEU A 209 -16.94 5.15 32.50
CA LEU A 209 -17.28 3.74 32.28
C LEU A 209 -17.50 3.00 33.60
N GLU A 210 -16.57 3.17 34.52
CA GLU A 210 -16.58 2.50 35.82
C GLU A 210 -16.18 3.52 36.88
N ARG A 211 -16.98 3.60 37.95
CA ARG A 211 -16.65 4.40 39.13
C ARG A 211 -15.84 3.55 40.09
N ALA A 212 -14.81 4.13 40.71
CA ALA A 212 -14.13 3.52 41.84
C ALA A 212 -15.09 3.53 43.04
N GLY A 213 -15.74 2.40 43.29
CA GLY A 213 -16.61 2.15 44.44
C GLY A 213 -15.83 1.75 45.68
#